data_AF-A0A258JMV0-F1
#
_entry.id   AF-A0A258JMV0-F1
#
_cell.length_a   1.000
_cell.length_b   1.000
_cell.length_c   1.000
_cell.angle_alpha   90.00
_cell.angle_beta   90.00
_cell.angle_gamma   90.00
#
_symmetry.space_group_name_H-M   'P 1'
#
loop_
_entity.id
_entity.type
_entity.pdbx_description
1 polymer ?
#
loop_
_entity_poly.entity_id
_entity_poly.type
_entity_poly.pdbx_seq_one_letter_code
_entity_poly.pdbx_strand_id
1 'polypeptide(L)' 'MSGKSPRAILETDALALFRRIGLEGHLTPQRSNGLASMVKRIRADAEAALQGG' A
#
# COMPACT_ATOMS: atom_id res chain seq x y z
N MET A 1 -0.22 6.52 4.59
CA MET A 1 -0.47 7.20 3.30
C MET A 1 -1.48 8.35 3.41
N SER A 2 -1.92 8.72 4.62
CA SER A 2 -2.88 9.84 4.79
C SER A 2 -2.30 11.15 4.27
N GLY A 3 -3.12 11.94 3.57
CA GLY A 3 -2.76 13.26 3.02
C GLY A 3 -1.85 13.25 1.78
N LYS A 4 -1.46 12.08 1.25
CA LYS A 4 -0.71 12.01 -0.02
C LYS A 4 -1.66 12.17 -1.21
N SER A 5 -1.19 12.81 -2.28
CA SER A 5 -1.91 12.83 -3.55
C SER A 5 -2.04 11.41 -4.13
N PRO A 6 -3.07 11.12 -4.95
CA PRO A 6 -3.23 9.82 -5.59
C PRO A 6 -1.98 9.38 -6.35
N ARG A 7 -1.35 10.30 -7.09
CA ARG A 7 -0.08 10.04 -7.81
C ARG A 7 1.05 9.60 -6.87
N ALA A 8 1.23 10.30 -5.75
CA ALA A 8 2.25 9.96 -4.76
C ALA A 8 1.98 8.61 -4.06
N ILE A 9 0.72 8.20 -3.94
CA ILE A 9 0.34 6.86 -3.46
C ILE A 9 0.79 5.79 -4.46
N LEU A 10 0.53 5.99 -5.75
CA LEU A 10 0.89 5.02 -6.80
C LEU A 10 2.40 4.87 -6.99
N GLU A 11 3.15 5.96 -6.84
CA GLU A 11 4.61 5.99 -6.89
C GLU A 11 5.27 5.40 -5.63
N THR A 12 4.52 5.20 -4.54
CA THR A 12 5.06 4.58 -3.32
C THR A 12 5.23 3.07 -3.48
N ASP A 13 6.46 2.55 -3.31
CA ASP A 13 6.72 1.12 -3.11
C ASP A 13 6.43 0.71 -1.66
N ALA A 14 5.17 0.36 -1.40
CA ALA A 14 4.70 -0.01 -0.08
C ALA A 14 5.38 -1.27 0.46
N LEU A 15 5.66 -2.27 -0.40
CA LEU A 15 6.29 -3.51 0.03
C LEU A 15 7.75 -3.29 0.42
N ALA A 16 8.50 -2.48 -0.33
CA ALA A 16 9.85 -2.11 0.07
C ALA A 16 9.88 -1.34 1.39
N LEU A 17 8.88 -0.49 1.66
CA LEU A 17 8.76 0.19 2.95
C LEU A 17 8.57 -0.81 4.10
N PHE A 18 7.66 -1.79 3.94
CA PHE A 18 7.42 -2.82 4.96
C PHE A 18 8.65 -3.71 5.20
N ARG A 19 9.41 -4.04 4.15
CA ARG A 19 10.69 -4.73 4.28
C ARG A 19 11.73 -3.93 5.04
N ARG A 20 11.88 -2.63 4.74
CA ARG A 20 12.86 -1.76 5.41
C ARG A 20 12.64 -1.65 6.92
N ILE A 21 11.39 -1.69 7.37
CA ILE A 21 11.05 -1.63 8.80
C ILE A 21 10.98 -3.02 9.45
N GLY A 22 11.38 -4.08 8.74
CA GLY A 22 11.42 -5.46 9.26
C GLY A 22 10.04 -6.11 9.46
N LEU A 23 8.96 -5.48 8.98
CA LEU A 23 7.61 -5.92 9.33
C LEU A 23 7.27 -7.30 8.74
N GLU A 24 7.75 -7.64 7.54
CA GLU A 24 7.51 -8.95 6.92
C GLU A 24 7.99 -10.12 7.80
N GLY A 25 9.10 -9.96 8.52
CA GLY A 25 9.65 -10.99 9.42
C GLY A 25 8.86 -11.19 10.72
N HIS A 26 7.97 -10.26 11.05
CA HIS A 26 7.17 -10.28 12.28
C HIS A 26 5.69 -10.62 12.04
N LEU A 27 5.30 -10.83 10.78
CA LEU A 27 3.93 -11.17 10.41
C LEU A 27 3.83 -12.67 10.10
N THR A 28 2.78 -13.30 10.63
CA THR A 28 2.37 -14.61 10.15
C THR A 28 1.85 -14.50 8.71
N PRO A 29 1.83 -15.60 7.93
CA PRO A 29 1.38 -15.57 6.54
C PRO A 29 0.01 -14.90 6.34
N GLN A 30 -0.94 -15.17 7.25
CA GLN A 30 -2.29 -14.58 7.19
C GLN A 30 -2.27 -13.06 7.35
N ARG A 31 -1.43 -12.52 8.25
CA ARG A 31 -1.33 -11.07 8.46
C ARG A 31 -0.63 -10.38 7.30
N SER A 32 0.40 -11.00 6.72
CA SER A 32 1.06 -10.51 5.50
C SER A 32 0.09 -10.43 4.32
N ASN A 33 -0.77 -11.44 4.15
CA ASN A 33 -1.79 -11.45 3.11
C ASN A 33 -2.85 -10.34 3.33
N GLY A 34 -3.27 -10.14 4.58
CA GLY A 34 -4.15 -9.03 4.94
C GLY A 34 -3.53 -7.67 4.63
N LEU A 35 -2.25 -7.47 4.95
CA LEU A 35 -1.51 -6.24 4.64
C LEU A 35 -1.43 -5.99 3.14
N ALA A 36 -1.05 -7.00 2.35
CA ALA A 36 -1.00 -6.93 0.90
C ALA A 36 -2.37 -6.55 0.29
N SER A 37 -3.46 -7.10 0.83
CA SER A 37 -4.82 -6.81 0.39
C SER A 37 -5.22 -5.36 0.67
N MET A 38 -4.85 -4.83 1.84
CA MET A 38 -5.07 -3.41 2.17
C MET A 38 -4.29 -2.48 1.25
N VAL A 39 -3.01 -2.79 0.98
CA VAL A 39 -2.18 -2.01 0.05
C VAL A 39 -2.81 -2.00 -1.35
N LYS A 40 -3.28 -3.15 -1.83
CA LYS A 40 -3.93 -3.27 -3.14
C LYS A 40 -5.18 -2.40 -3.22
N ARG A 41 -6.02 -2.40 -2.18
CA ARG A 41 -7.22 -1.55 -2.12
C ARG A 41 -6.86 -0.06 -2.18
N ILE A 42 -5.91 0.38 -1.38
CA ILE A 42 -5.47 1.79 -1.36
C ILE A 42 -4.94 2.24 -2.73
N ARG A 43 -4.21 1.37 -3.44
CA ARG A 43 -3.75 1.67 -4.82
C ARG A 43 -4.92 1.77 -5.79
N ALA A 44 -5.88 0.86 -5.73
CA ALA A 44 -7.09 0.91 -6.56
C ALA A 44 -7.90 2.19 -6.32
N ASP A 45 -8.06 2.60 -5.05
CA ASP A 45 -8.74 3.85 -4.70
C ASP A 45 -8.00 5.08 -5.28
N ALA A 46 -6.66 5.07 -5.26
CA ALA A 46 -5.85 6.13 -5.86
C ALA A 46 -5.92 6.15 -7.40
N GLU A 47 -5.96 4.99 -8.06
CA GLU A 47 -6.19 4.89 -9.51
C GLU A 47 -7.55 5.47 -9.89
N ALA A 48 -8.61 5.09 -9.17
CA ALA A 48 -9.95 5.61 -9.41
C ALA A 48 -10.02 7.14 -9.22
N ALA A 49 -9.34 7.67 -8.19
CA ALA A 49 -9.29 9.10 -7.93
C ALA A 49 -8.57 9.91 -9.03
N LEU A 50 -7.65 9.30 -9.80
CA LEU A 50 -7.01 9.95 -10.95
C LEU A 50 -7.86 9.90 -12.22
N GLN A 51 -8.79 8.94 -12.33
CA GLN A 51 -9.67 8.78 -13.49
C GLN A 51 -10.94 9.63 -13.39
N GLY A 52 -11.36 10.00 -12.18
CA GLY A 52 -12.54 10.82 -11.91
C GLY A 52 -12.28 12.33 -11.75
N GLY A 53 -11.10 12.80 -12.16
CA GLY A 53 -10.68 14.21 -12.11
C GLY A 53 -10.70 14.88 -13.47
#